data_AF-A0A972MQJ4-F1
#
_entry.id   AF-A0A972MQJ4-F1
#
_cell.length_a   1.000
_cell.length_b   1.000
_cell.length_c   1.000
_cell.angle_alpha   90.00
_cell.angle_beta   90.00
_cell.angle_gamma   90.00
#
_symmetry.space_group_name_H-M   'P 1'
#
loop_
_entity.id
_entity.type
_entity.pdbx_description
1 polymer ?
#
loop_
_entity_poly.entity_id
_entity_poly.type
_entity_poly.pdbx_seq_one_letter_code
_entity_poly.pdbx_strand_id
1 'polypeptide(L)'
;MNLREILPIWWAWQWRVIVTVLLANLTIGFLLGFFGALLGLSKESLLIISNLLSLAVTIYASIYFLAYVFERFHIYVPRELDEYRKAAIK
;
A
#
# COMPACT_ATOMS: atom_id res chain seq x y z
N MET A 1 -21.97 8.64 -1.14
CA MET A 1 -20.99 8.74 -0.04
C MET A 1 -20.59 10.20 0.08
N ASN A 2 -20.82 10.82 1.24
CA ASN A 2 -20.55 12.24 1.44
C ASN A 2 -19.06 12.49 1.71
N LEU A 3 -18.57 13.71 1.40
CA LEU A 3 -17.16 14.08 1.63
C LEU A 3 -16.71 13.81 3.09
N ARG A 4 -17.63 13.99 4.05
CA ARG A 4 -17.42 13.74 5.48
C ARG A 4 -17.18 12.26 5.83
N GLU A 5 -17.69 11.34 5.02
CA GLU A 5 -17.52 9.89 5.20
C GLU A 5 -16.25 9.40 4.48
N ILE A 6 -15.93 9.99 3.33
CA ILE A 6 -14.74 9.62 2.52
C ILE A 6 -13.45 10.02 3.24
N LEU A 7 -13.43 11.21 3.84
CA LEU A 7 -12.23 11.76 4.47
C LEU A 7 -11.61 10.84 5.55
N PRO A 8 -12.36 10.30 6.54
CA PRO A 8 -11.78 9.39 7.53
C PRO A 8 -11.29 8.06 6.94
N ILE A 9 -11.95 7.56 5.89
CA ILE A 9 -11.53 6.33 5.17
C ILE A 9 -10.21 6.56 4.44
N TRP A 10 -10.13 7.65 3.66
CA TRP A 10 -8.92 8.01 2.93
C TRP A 10 -7.75 8.24 3.88
N TRP A 11 -7.98 8.95 4.98
CA TRP A 11 -6.95 9.23 5.98
C TRP A 11 -6.48 7.97 6.71
N ALA A 12 -7.41 7.08 7.07
CA ALA A 12 -7.08 5.80 7.68
C ALA A 12 -6.23 4.92 6.76
N TRP A 13 -6.55 4.89 5.46
CA TRP A 13 -5.77 4.18 4.46
C TRP A 13 -4.38 4.79 4.31
N GLN A 14 -4.29 6.09 4.06
CA GLN A 14 -3.00 6.74 3.78
C GLN A 14 -2.00 6.64 4.92
N TRP A 15 -2.43 6.85 6.17
CA TRP A 15 -1.50 6.74 7.30
C TRP A 15 -0.91 5.34 7.46
N ARG A 16 -1.69 4.30 7.20
CA ARG A 16 -1.19 2.91 7.28
C ARG A 16 -0.16 2.63 6.19
N VAL A 17 -0.42 3.11 4.97
CA VAL A 17 0.52 2.99 3.85
C VAL A 17 1.81 3.74 4.16
N ILE A 18 1.73 5.01 4.54
CA ILE A 18 2.90 5.86 4.84
C ILE A 18 3.78 5.24 5.93
N VAL A 19 3.19 4.86 7.07
CA VAL A 19 3.95 4.30 8.19
C VAL A 19 4.59 2.96 7.79
N THR A 20 3.86 2.10 7.09
CA THR A 20 4.38 0.78 6.69
C THR A 20 5.50 0.91 5.67
N VAL A 21 5.33 1.75 4.65
CA VAL A 21 6.35 1.99 3.62
C VAL A 21 7.60 2.61 4.23
N LEU A 22 7.45 3.54 5.18
CA LEU A 22 8.58 4.15 5.88
C LEU A 22 9.38 3.11 6.66
N LEU A 23 8.72 2.27 7.46
CA LEU A 23 9.38 1.22 8.24
C LEU A 23 10.04 0.15 7.35
N ALA A 24 9.35 -0.24 6.28
CA ALA A 24 9.86 -1.22 5.33
C ALA A 24 11.08 -0.67 4.58
N ASN A 25 11.05 0.58 4.10
CA ASN A 25 12.17 1.19 3.41
C ASN A 25 13.38 1.44 4.32
N LEU A 26 13.15 1.77 5.60
CA LEU A 26 14.23 1.85 6.58
C LEU A 26 14.90 0.48 6.76
N THR A 27 14.10 -0.58 6.86
CA THR A 27 14.59 -1.96 6.98
C THR A 27 15.34 -2.41 5.73
N ILE A 28 14.77 -2.18 4.53
CA ILE A 28 15.37 -2.53 3.25
C ILE A 28 16.68 -1.77 3.04
N GLY A 29 16.69 -0.46 3.29
CA GLY A 29 17.88 0.38 3.16
C GLY A 29 19.00 -0.08 4.09
N PHE A 30 18.68 -0.41 5.34
CA PHE A 30 19.65 -0.97 6.28
C PHE A 30 20.22 -2.31 5.79
N LEU A 31 19.36 -3.26 5.41
CA LEU A 31 19.80 -4.59 4.96
C LEU A 31 20.61 -4.52 3.67
N LEU A 32 20.15 -3.76 2.66
CA LEU A 32 20.87 -3.59 1.40
C LEU A 32 22.17 -2.83 1.59
N GLY A 33 22.21 -1.82 2.46
CA GLY A 33 23.44 -1.11 2.77
C GLY A 33 24.47 -2.02 3.44
N PHE A 34 24.03 -2.81 4.42
CA PHE A 34 24.89 -3.74 5.15
C PHE A 34 25.42 -4.88 4.26
N PHE A 35 24.52 -5.65 3.64
CA PHE A 35 24.92 -6.77 2.79
C PHE A 35 25.56 -6.30 1.48
N GLY A 36 25.10 -5.18 0.94
CA GLY A 36 25.68 -4.58 -0.26
C GLY A 36 27.13 -4.17 -0.08
N ALA A 37 27.46 -3.59 1.07
CA ALA A 37 28.84 -3.27 1.41
C ALA A 37 29.69 -4.54 1.59
N LEU A 38 29.15 -5.57 2.25
CA LEU A 38 29.86 -6.86 2.45
C LEU A 38 30.14 -7.58 1.13
N LEU A 39 29.22 -7.50 0.17
CA LEU A 39 29.34 -8.15 -1.14
C LEU A 39 30.07 -7.29 -2.19
N GLY A 40 30.51 -6.09 -1.84
CA GLY A 40 31.18 -5.17 -2.77
C GLY A 40 30.28 -4.69 -3.91
N LEU A 41 28.96 -4.61 -3.69
CA LEU A 41 28.02 -4.14 -4.70
C LEU A 41 28.24 -2.64 -4.99
N SER A 42 28.06 -2.25 -6.25
CA SER A 42 28.13 -0.85 -6.64
C SER A 42 26.98 -0.04 -6.05
N LYS A 43 27.21 1.26 -5.82
CA LYS A 43 26.18 2.19 -5.34
C LYS A 43 24.98 2.23 -6.29
N GLU A 44 25.23 2.16 -7.59
CA GLU A 44 24.19 2.16 -8.63
C GLU A 44 23.30 0.92 -8.53
N SER A 45 23.89 -0.27 -8.38
CA SER A 45 23.12 -1.51 -8.21
C SER A 45 22.27 -1.47 -6.95
N LEU A 46 22.81 -0.96 -5.84
CA LEU A 46 22.07 -0.84 -4.58
C LEU A 46 20.89 0.14 -4.69
N LEU A 47 21.07 1.25 -5.41
CA LEU A 47 20.00 2.22 -5.67
C LEU A 47 18.89 1.63 -6.56
N ILE A 48 19.25 0.89 -7.60
CA ILE A 48 18.27 0.25 -8.49
C ILE A 48 17.45 -0.78 -7.70
N ILE A 49 18.12 -1.66 -6.94
CA ILE A 49 17.46 -2.71 -6.16
C ILE A 49 16.58 -2.10 -5.07
N SER A 50 17.06 -1.08 -4.35
CA SER A 50 16.28 -0.43 -3.30
C SER A 50 15.04 0.27 -3.84
N ASN A 51 15.14 0.95 -4.99
CA ASN A 51 14.00 1.60 -5.63
C ASN A 51 12.95 0.58 -6.11
N LEU A 52 13.37 -0.54 -6.71
CA LEU A 52 12.44 -1.59 -7.14
C LEU A 52 11.72 -2.24 -5.96
N LEU A 53 12.43 -2.53 -4.88
CA LEU A 53 11.82 -3.07 -3.66
C LEU A 53 10.88 -2.06 -3.00
N SER A 54 11.28 -0.79 -2.91
CA SER A 54 10.45 0.29 -2.38
C SER A 54 9.15 0.45 -3.17
N LEU A 55 9.23 0.39 -4.51
CA LEU A 55 8.05 0.41 -5.38
C LEU A 55 7.13 -0.78 -5.10
N ALA A 56 7.67 -2.00 -5.07
CA ALA A 56 6.90 -3.22 -4.83
C ALA A 56 6.19 -3.19 -3.47
N VAL A 57 6.91 -2.76 -2.43
CA VAL A 57 6.35 -2.58 -1.07
C VAL A 57 5.25 -1.54 -1.07
N THR A 58 5.46 -0.40 -1.74
CA THR A 58 4.47 0.69 -1.78
C THR A 58 3.19 0.24 -2.47
N ILE A 59 3.30 -0.44 -3.62
CA ILE A 59 2.14 -0.99 -4.35
C ILE A 59 1.41 -2.01 -3.48
N TYR A 60 2.14 -2.98 -2.91
CA TYR A 60 1.56 -4.03 -2.08
C TYR A 60 0.84 -3.45 -0.85
N ALA A 61 1.52 -2.58 -0.09
CA ALA A 61 0.95 -1.96 1.11
C ALA A 61 -0.29 -1.12 0.76
N SER A 62 -0.24 -0.38 -0.34
CA SER A 62 -1.35 0.44 -0.83
C SER A 62 -2.60 -0.42 -1.10
N ILE A 63 -2.45 -1.51 -1.85
CA ILE A 63 -3.57 -2.42 -2.18
C ILE A 63 -4.07 -3.14 -0.93
N TYR A 64 -3.16 -3.68 -0.12
CA TYR A 64 -3.50 -4.41 1.09
C TYR A 64 -4.30 -3.54 2.07
N PHE A 65 -3.82 -2.33 2.37
CA PHE A 65 -4.51 -1.45 3.31
C PHE A 65 -5.79 -0.85 2.73
N LEU A 66 -5.89 -0.68 1.41
CA LEU A 66 -7.13 -0.25 0.79
C LEU A 66 -8.23 -1.30 1.01
N ALA A 67 -7.92 -2.57 0.74
CA ALA A 67 -8.84 -3.68 0.99
C ALA A 67 -9.22 -3.79 2.48
N TYR A 68 -8.23 -3.70 3.37
CA TYR A 68 -8.44 -3.71 4.82
C TYR A 68 -9.37 -2.59 5.29
N VAL A 69 -9.19 -1.37 4.78
CA VAL A 69 -10.02 -0.23 5.16
C VAL A 69 -11.44 -0.40 4.61
N PHE A 70 -11.61 -0.87 3.38
CA PHE A 70 -12.96 -1.10 2.84
C PHE A 70 -13.73 -2.13 3.65
N GLU A 71 -13.09 -3.23 4.05
CA GLU A 71 -13.70 -4.23 4.93
C GLU A 71 -14.07 -3.61 6.29
N ARG A 72 -13.15 -2.84 6.89
CA ARG A 72 -13.35 -2.22 8.21
C ARG A 72 -14.48 -1.19 8.24
N PHE A 73 -14.72 -0.49 7.13
CA PHE A 73 -15.80 0.50 7.01
C PHE A 73 -17.06 -0.09 6.39
N HIS A 74 -17.15 -1.42 6.23
CA HIS A 74 -18.29 -2.12 5.60
C HIS A 74 -18.66 -1.55 4.22
N ILE A 75 -17.65 -1.08 3.47
CA ILE A 75 -17.85 -0.66 2.09
C ILE A 75 -17.90 -1.95 1.26
N TYR A 76 -19.12 -2.40 0.97
CA TYR A 76 -19.33 -3.50 0.05
C TYR A 76 -18.93 -3.04 -1.35
N VAL A 77 -17.82 -3.58 -1.86
CA VAL A 77 -17.55 -3.60 -3.29
C VAL A 77 -18.34 -4.79 -3.82
N PRO A 78 -19.45 -4.58 -4.55
CA PRO A 78 -20.26 -5.68 -5.07
C PRO A 78 -19.38 -6.56 -5.95
N ARG A 79 -19.27 -7.85 -5.59
CA ARG A 79 -18.43 -8.80 -6.33
C ARG A 79 -19.10 -9.30 -7.60
N GLU A 80 -20.42 -9.11 -7.71
CA GLU A 80 -21.22 -9.63 -8.82
C GLU A 80 -21.99 -8.49 -9.52
N LEU A 81 -22.03 -8.57 -10.86
CA LEU A 81 -22.71 -7.59 -11.71
C LEU A 81 -24.22 -7.50 -11.40
N ASP A 82 -24.82 -8.58 -10.90
CA ASP A 82 -26.24 -8.68 -10.57
C ASP A 82 -26.63 -7.86 -9.32
N GLU A 83 -25.70 -7.62 -8.39
CA GLU A 83 -25.95 -6.78 -7.21
C GLU A 83 -26.07 -5.31 -7.58
N TYR A 84 -25.30 -4.83 -8.56
CA TYR A 84 -25.43 -3.48 -9.10
C TYR A 84 -26.80 -3.24 -9.73
N ARG A 85 -27.34 -4.25 -10.43
CA ARG A 85 -28.67 -4.17 -11.06
C ARG A 85 -29.78 -4.05 -10.03
N LYS A 86 -29.65 -4.71 -8.87
CA LYS A 86 -30.62 -4.62 -7.76
C LYS A 86 -30.51 -3.30 -6.99
N ALA A 87 -29.31 -2.75 -6.83
CA ALA A 87 -29.10 -1.47 -6.15
C ALA A 87 -29.59 -0.26 -6.96
N ALA A 88 -29.62 -0.35 -8.30
CA ALA A 88 -30.06 0.74 -9.19
C ALA A 88 -31.59 0.84 -9.39
N ILE A 89 -32.38 -0.11 -8.88
CA ILE A 89 -33.86 -0.14 -9.04
C ILE A 89 -34.58 0.35 -7.77
N LYS A 90 -33.85 0.78 -6.73
CA LYS A 90 -34.41 1.48 -5.56
C LYS A 90 -34.18 2.98 -5.67
#